data_AF-A0A1L9VXC7-F1
#
_entry.id   AF-A0A1L9VXC7-F1
#
_cell.length_a   1.000
_cell.length_b   1.000
_cell.length_c   1.000
_cell.angle_alpha   90.00
_cell.angle_beta   90.00
_cell.angle_gamma   90.00
#
_symmetry.space_group_name_H-M   'P 1'
#
loop_
_entity.id
_entity.type
_entity.pdbx_description
1 polymer ?
#
loop_
_entity_poly.entity_id
_entity_poly.type
_entity_poly.pdbx_seq_one_letter_code
_entity_poly.pdbx_strand_id
1 'polypeptide(L)'
;MSPSFNSSGIATAPRKDLMRPACTGIDSNETVCFLYAFFGWWCDIHHSKNGWHCPGIGYKSSFESFWKLWHLVLKQETASGLSKGIIVKVQGVIAIVTKEKGLEIDQRPKKNMYIENVAEFARALLTTTEMTFDCSWQCIQILFFCQLTAITASCPGTLLHLRYWDIAVTEQGFSRAV
;
A
#
# COMPACT_ATOMS: atom_id res chain seq x y z
N MET A 1 9.28 32.90 4.55
CA MET A 1 8.06 33.46 3.95
C MET A 1 6.94 32.47 4.27
N SER A 2 6.14 32.78 5.29
CA SER A 2 5.09 31.89 5.79
C SER A 2 3.94 31.79 4.78
N PRO A 3 3.27 30.64 4.58
CA PRO A 3 2.14 30.55 3.69
C PRO A 3 0.93 31.25 4.33
N SER A 4 0.34 32.21 3.62
CA SER A 4 -0.93 32.85 3.98
C SER A 4 -2.08 31.88 3.78
N PHE A 5 -2.89 31.67 4.81
CA PHE A 5 -4.16 30.92 4.74
C PHE A 5 -5.31 31.86 4.35
N ASN A 6 -6.13 31.43 3.40
CA ASN A 6 -7.33 32.13 2.95
C ASN A 6 -8.52 31.69 3.83
N SER A 7 -9.45 32.60 4.14
CA SER A 7 -10.62 32.38 5.03
C SER A 7 -11.67 31.35 4.56
N SER A 8 -11.38 30.51 3.57
CA SER A 8 -12.23 29.41 3.13
C SER A 8 -11.72 28.03 3.53
N GLY A 9 -10.51 27.91 4.11
CA GLY A 9 -9.98 26.64 4.62
C GLY A 9 -9.85 25.51 3.58
N ILE A 10 -9.96 25.83 2.29
CA ILE A 10 -9.73 24.90 1.19
C ILE A 10 -8.22 24.94 0.92
N ALA A 11 -7.51 23.86 1.25
CA ALA A 11 -6.19 23.62 0.70
C ALA A 11 -6.35 23.42 -0.81
N THR A 12 -6.07 24.46 -1.58
CA THR A 12 -5.98 24.37 -3.04
C THR A 12 -4.91 23.33 -3.35
N ALA A 13 -5.29 22.22 -3.98
CA ALA A 13 -4.34 21.25 -4.48
C ALA A 13 -3.26 21.98 -5.32
N PRO A 14 -1.97 21.60 -5.21
CA PRO A 14 -0.96 22.16 -6.09
C PRO A 14 -1.44 21.95 -7.53
N ARG A 15 -1.49 23.02 -8.32
CA ARG A 15 -1.90 22.98 -9.74
C ARG A 15 -1.15 21.84 -10.42
N LYS A 16 -1.85 21.07 -11.26
CA LYS A 16 -1.27 19.99 -12.09
C LYS A 16 -0.08 20.46 -12.92
N ASP A 17 0.01 21.76 -13.15
CA ASP A 17 1.09 22.46 -13.85
C ASP A 17 2.44 22.40 -13.09
N LEU A 18 2.42 22.14 -11.77
CA LEU A 18 3.59 21.90 -10.92
C LEU A 18 4.07 20.44 -10.96
N MET A 19 3.39 19.57 -11.72
CA MET A 19 3.78 18.17 -11.95
C MET A 19 4.65 18.02 -13.21
N ARG A 20 5.03 19.11 -13.86
CA ARG A 20 6.09 19.13 -14.86
C ARG A 20 7.39 19.56 -14.16
N PRO A 21 8.36 18.67 -13.92
CA PRO A 21 9.66 19.13 -13.48
C PRO A 21 10.25 19.90 -14.66
N ALA A 22 10.27 21.24 -14.57
CA ALA A 22 11.06 22.05 -15.46
C ALA A 22 12.52 21.68 -15.21
N CYS A 23 13.09 20.88 -16.11
CA CYS A 23 14.50 20.51 -16.10
C CYS A 23 15.36 21.74 -16.43
N THR A 24 15.48 22.67 -15.49
CA THR A 24 16.43 23.77 -15.53
C THR A 24 16.94 24.01 -14.12
N GLY A 25 18.10 23.42 -13.80
CA GLY A 25 18.94 23.78 -12.66
C GLY A 25 18.24 23.91 -11.30
N ILE A 26 17.64 22.83 -10.79
CA ILE A 26 17.10 22.84 -9.41
C ILE A 26 18.25 22.56 -8.44
N ASP A 27 18.57 23.54 -7.61
CA ASP A 27 19.57 23.41 -6.55
C ASP A 27 19.20 22.25 -5.62
N SER A 28 20.18 21.45 -5.22
CA SER A 28 19.97 20.22 -4.44
C SER A 28 19.21 20.44 -3.12
N ASN A 29 19.17 21.68 -2.61
CA ASN A 29 18.45 22.04 -1.40
C ASN A 29 16.98 22.38 -1.67
N GLU A 30 16.63 22.96 -2.82
CA GLU A 30 15.26 23.35 -3.14
C GLU A 30 14.38 22.10 -3.36
N THR A 31 14.89 21.10 -4.07
CA THR A 31 14.23 19.80 -4.23
C THR A 31 13.97 19.12 -2.89
N VAL A 32 14.90 19.22 -1.95
CA VAL A 32 14.80 18.61 -0.62
C VAL A 32 13.74 19.32 0.23
N CYS A 33 13.69 20.65 0.18
CA CYS A 33 12.64 21.44 0.83
C CYS A 33 11.26 21.14 0.25
N PHE A 34 11.15 21.02 -1.08
CA PHE A 34 9.91 20.61 -1.74
C PHE A 34 9.45 19.23 -1.27
N LEU A 35 10.36 18.25 -1.25
CA LEU A 35 10.04 16.89 -0.79
C LEU A 35 9.63 16.85 0.68
N TYR A 36 10.29 17.64 1.53
CA TYR A 36 9.90 17.78 2.94
C TYR A 36 8.46 18.32 3.07
N ALA A 37 8.13 19.41 2.37
CA ALA A 37 6.79 19.98 2.39
C ALA A 37 5.74 19.01 1.81
N PHE A 38 6.07 18.34 0.71
CA PHE A 38 5.22 17.35 0.07
C PHE A 38 4.93 16.15 0.98
N PHE A 39 5.96 15.58 1.62
CA PHE A 39 5.78 14.45 2.54
C PHE A 39 5.08 14.85 3.83
N GLY A 40 5.40 16.02 4.38
CA GLY A 40 4.70 16.57 5.55
C GLY A 40 3.20 16.72 5.26
N TRP A 41 2.86 17.36 4.15
CA TRP A 41 1.47 17.48 3.69
C TRP A 41 0.82 16.12 3.46
N TRP A 42 1.51 15.18 2.82
CA TRP A 42 0.95 13.86 2.51
C TRP A 42 0.66 13.04 3.77
N CYS A 43 1.57 13.05 4.74
CA CYS A 43 1.34 12.45 6.06
C CYS A 43 0.23 13.16 6.84
N ASP A 44 -0.01 14.45 6.57
CA ASP A 44 -1.11 15.23 7.14
C ASP A 44 -2.45 15.05 6.42
N ILE A 45 -2.52 14.28 5.32
CA ILE A 45 -3.79 13.93 4.67
C ILE A 45 -4.53 12.94 5.58
N HIS A 46 -5.15 13.51 6.62
CA HIS A 46 -6.05 12.86 7.53
C HIS A 46 -7.21 13.81 7.79
N HIS A 47 -8.40 13.20 7.87
CA HIS A 47 -9.69 13.84 8.12
C HIS A 47 -10.24 14.67 6.95
N SER A 48 -10.99 13.96 6.09
CA SER A 48 -12.18 14.57 5.50
C SER A 48 -13.05 15.12 6.64
N LYS A 49 -13.57 16.34 6.47
CA LYS A 49 -14.57 16.96 7.35
C LYS A 49 -15.84 16.10 7.48
N ASN A 50 -15.97 15.06 6.64
CA ASN A 50 -17.16 14.28 6.41
C ASN A 50 -17.11 12.87 7.04
N GLY A 51 -16.20 12.61 7.99
CA GLY A 51 -16.19 11.37 8.78
C GLY A 51 -15.68 10.11 8.06
N TRP A 52 -15.25 10.20 6.79
CA TRP A 52 -14.53 9.11 6.13
C TRP A 52 -13.11 9.02 6.70
N HIS A 53 -12.88 8.02 7.54
CA HIS A 53 -11.58 7.75 8.15
C HIS A 53 -10.68 7.02 7.15
N CYS A 54 -9.87 7.78 6.41
CA CYS A 54 -8.68 7.20 5.78
C CYS A 54 -7.58 7.16 6.85
N PRO A 55 -7.14 5.98 7.31
CA PRO A 55 -5.91 5.87 8.07
C PRO A 55 -4.79 6.15 7.06
N GLY A 56 -4.38 7.41 6.96
CA GLY A 56 -3.14 7.80 6.29
C GLY A 56 -1.93 7.03 6.84
N ILE A 57 -0.75 7.39 6.36
CA ILE A 57 0.45 6.58 6.59
C ILE A 57 0.86 6.68 8.07
N GLY A 58 0.46 5.70 8.88
CA GLY A 58 0.83 5.63 10.30
C GLY A 58 2.15 4.90 10.58
N TYR A 59 2.73 4.25 9.57
CA TYR A 59 3.90 3.37 9.72
C TYR A 59 5.08 3.87 8.90
N LYS A 60 6.27 3.88 9.51
CA LYS A 60 7.54 4.18 8.83
C LYS A 60 7.78 3.23 7.64
N SER A 61 7.51 1.94 7.80
CA SER A 61 7.71 0.95 6.73
C SER A 61 6.85 1.23 5.48
N SER A 62 5.62 1.70 5.68
CA SER A 62 4.72 2.07 4.60
C SER A 62 5.21 3.33 3.89
N PHE A 63 5.72 4.29 4.66
CA PHE A 63 6.30 5.52 4.13
C PHE A 63 7.57 5.26 3.29
N GLU A 64 8.47 4.40 3.76
CA GLU A 64 9.65 3.99 2.99
C GLU A 64 9.28 3.20 1.72
N SER A 65 8.25 2.36 1.78
CA SER A 65 7.78 1.59 0.62
C SER A 65 7.18 2.51 -0.43
N PHE A 66 6.39 3.50 0.00
CA PHE A 66 5.87 4.56 -0.85
C PHE A 66 7.00 5.32 -1.54
N TRP A 67 8.01 5.78 -0.79
CA TRP A 67 9.16 6.48 -1.36
C TRP A 67 9.85 5.66 -2.46
N LYS A 68 10.06 4.35 -2.23
CA LYS A 68 10.66 3.46 -3.24
C LYS A 68 9.85 3.41 -4.54
N LEU A 69 8.52 3.29 -4.43
CA LEU A 69 7.60 3.28 -5.57
C LEU A 69 7.58 4.63 -6.29
N TRP A 70 7.50 5.72 -5.54
CA TRP A 70 7.49 7.06 -6.11
C TRP A 70 8.81 7.37 -6.84
N HIS A 71 9.95 7.00 -6.27
CA HIS A 71 11.25 7.12 -6.91
C HIS A 71 11.37 6.29 -8.20
N LEU A 72 10.76 5.09 -8.24
CA LEU A 72 10.69 4.27 -9.46
C LEU A 72 9.90 4.96 -10.57
N VAL A 73 8.72 5.50 -10.25
CA VAL A 73 7.88 6.25 -11.19
C VAL A 73 8.61 7.51 -11.69
N LEU A 74 9.22 8.27 -10.78
CA LEU A 74 9.98 9.47 -11.13
C LEU A 74 11.14 9.15 -12.08
N LYS A 75 11.84 8.03 -11.85
CA LYS A 75 12.93 7.56 -12.72
C LYS A 75 12.41 7.21 -14.12
N GLN A 76 11.21 6.65 -14.22
CA GLN A 76 10.57 6.33 -15.49
C GLN A 76 10.18 7.60 -16.26
N GLU A 77 9.58 8.58 -15.59
CA GLU A 77 9.11 9.82 -16.19
C GLU A 77 10.25 10.78 -16.59
N THR A 78 11.30 10.86 -15.77
CA THR A 78 12.37 11.85 -15.96
C THR A 78 13.53 11.32 -16.82
N ALA A 79 13.55 10.01 -17.12
CA ALA A 79 14.62 9.22 -17.76
C ALA A 79 15.99 9.24 -17.02
N SER A 80 16.32 10.36 -16.40
CA SER A 80 17.41 10.56 -15.44
C SER A 80 16.79 10.68 -14.05
N GLY A 81 16.95 9.64 -13.22
CA GLY A 81 16.43 9.66 -11.84
C GLY A 81 17.10 10.74 -10.97
N LEU A 82 16.72 10.81 -9.69
CA LEU A 82 17.34 11.73 -8.76
C LEU A 82 18.84 11.45 -8.60
N SER A 83 19.63 12.51 -8.39
CA SER A 83 21.05 12.36 -8.09
C SER A 83 21.25 11.60 -6.77
N LYS A 84 22.34 10.82 -6.68
CA LYS A 84 22.66 10.05 -5.46
C LYS A 84 22.70 10.93 -4.21
N GLY A 85 23.21 12.16 -4.33
CA GLY A 85 23.25 13.12 -3.22
C GLY A 85 21.87 13.53 -2.72
N ILE A 86 20.89 13.72 -3.62
CA ILE A 86 19.51 14.03 -3.25
C ILE A 86 18.87 12.81 -2.57
N ILE A 87 19.05 11.59 -3.10
CA ILE A 87 18.49 10.37 -2.50
C ILE A 87 18.93 10.20 -1.03
N VAL A 88 20.21 10.44 -0.74
CA VAL A 88 20.72 10.40 0.65
C VAL A 88 20.07 11.47 1.52
N LYS A 89 19.91 12.71 1.01
CA LYS A 89 19.20 13.78 1.73
C LYS A 89 17.73 13.43 1.98
N VAL A 90 17.05 12.77 1.05
CA VAL A 90 15.65 12.36 1.22
C VAL A 90 15.50 11.32 2.32
N GLN A 91 16.45 10.41 2.52
CA GLN A 91 16.42 9.51 3.68
C GLN A 91 16.42 10.29 5.01
N GLY A 92 17.17 11.40 5.07
CA GLY A 92 17.13 12.33 6.20
C GLY A 92 15.77 13.00 6.36
N VAL A 93 15.17 13.49 5.27
CA VAL A 93 13.80 14.06 5.26
C VAL A 93 12.79 13.03 5.76
N ILE A 94 12.89 11.78 5.31
CA ILE A 94 12.01 10.69 5.75
C ILE A 94 12.11 10.50 7.26
N ALA A 95 13.32 10.48 7.81
CA ALA A 95 13.54 10.34 9.25
C ALA A 95 12.98 11.54 10.06
N ILE A 96 13.13 12.76 9.56
CA ILE A 96 12.58 13.96 10.19
C ILE A 96 11.05 13.90 10.20
N VAL A 97 10.43 13.68 9.05
CA VAL A 97 8.95 13.59 8.91
C VAL A 97 8.40 12.44 9.75
N THR A 98 9.08 11.29 9.79
CA THR A 98 8.72 10.15 10.65
C THR A 98 8.63 10.56 12.12
N LYS A 99 9.63 11.32 12.60
CA LYS A 99 9.69 11.79 13.99
C LYS A 99 8.63 12.86 14.27
N GLU A 100 8.46 13.82 13.37
CA GLU A 100 7.50 14.92 13.54
C GLU A 100 6.06 14.45 13.51
N LYS A 101 5.75 13.47 12.65
CA LYS A 101 4.39 12.92 12.50
C LYS A 101 4.10 11.75 13.44
N GLY A 102 5.06 11.36 14.26
CA GLY A 102 4.89 10.27 15.24
C GLY A 102 4.58 8.93 14.59
N LEU A 103 5.18 8.64 13.42
CA LEU A 103 4.95 7.37 12.74
C LEU A 103 5.48 6.20 13.57
N GLU A 104 4.70 5.13 13.64
CA GLU A 104 5.12 3.88 14.28
C GLU A 104 6.35 3.33 13.53
N ILE A 105 7.44 3.16 14.29
CA ILE A 105 8.69 2.57 13.79
C ILE A 105 8.54 1.05 13.66
N ASP A 106 7.72 0.47 14.54
CA ASP A 106 7.42 -0.94 14.51
C ASP A 106 6.72 -1.31 13.20
N GLN A 107 7.11 -2.47 12.67
CA GLN A 107 6.44 -2.99 11.50
C GLN A 107 5.00 -3.31 11.88
N ARG A 108 4.04 -2.87 11.05
CA ARG A 108 2.64 -3.26 11.20
C ARG A 108 2.58 -4.76 11.44
N PRO A 109 2.06 -5.23 12.59
CA PRO A 109 2.07 -6.64 12.91
C PRO A 109 1.29 -7.38 11.83
N LYS A 110 1.97 -8.27 11.12
CA LYS A 110 1.31 -9.20 10.21
C LYS A 110 0.60 -10.22 11.09
N LYS A 111 -0.69 -9.98 11.33
CA LYS A 111 -1.53 -10.95 12.02
C LYS A 111 -1.57 -12.22 11.18
N ASN A 112 -1.01 -13.31 11.69
CA ASN A 112 -1.10 -14.61 11.05
C ASN A 112 -2.57 -15.04 11.03
N MET A 113 -3.02 -15.57 9.89
CA MET A 113 -4.35 -16.13 9.77
C MET A 113 -4.31 -17.58 10.25
N TYR A 114 -4.86 -17.85 11.43
CA TYR A 114 -5.05 -19.21 11.95
C TYR A 114 -6.17 -19.93 11.17
N ILE A 115 -6.19 -21.27 11.22
CA ILE A 115 -7.16 -22.08 10.47
C ILE A 115 -8.61 -21.82 10.91
N GLU A 116 -8.82 -21.48 12.18
CA GLU A 116 -10.11 -21.07 12.73
C GLU A 116 -10.59 -19.77 12.08
N ASN A 117 -9.67 -18.82 11.87
CA ASN A 117 -9.98 -17.55 11.21
C ASN A 117 -10.34 -17.78 9.73
N VAL A 118 -9.76 -18.78 9.07
CA VAL A 118 -10.14 -19.15 7.69
C VAL A 118 -11.56 -19.70 7.65
N ALA A 119 -11.94 -20.52 8.63
CA ALA A 119 -13.30 -21.05 8.75
C ALA A 119 -14.31 -19.94 9.06
N GLU A 120 -13.99 -19.00 9.96
CA GLU A 120 -14.84 -17.84 10.23
C GLU A 120 -14.94 -16.90 9.03
N PHE A 121 -13.84 -16.66 8.32
CA PHE A 121 -13.83 -15.89 7.09
C PHE A 121 -14.71 -16.53 6.01
N ALA A 122 -14.63 -17.85 5.84
CA ALA A 122 -15.48 -18.60 4.93
C ALA A 122 -16.97 -18.46 5.30
N ARG A 123 -17.31 -18.60 6.58
CA ARG A 123 -18.69 -18.42 7.06
C ARG A 123 -19.17 -17.00 6.83
N ALA A 124 -18.35 -16.00 7.13
CA ALA A 124 -18.69 -14.60 6.89
C ALA A 124 -18.96 -14.36 5.41
N LEU A 125 -18.04 -14.75 4.52
CA LEU A 125 -18.20 -14.64 3.06
C LEU A 125 -19.46 -15.33 2.53
N LEU A 126 -19.81 -16.50 3.05
CA LEU A 126 -20.99 -17.26 2.62
C LEU A 126 -22.31 -16.73 3.22
N THR A 127 -22.25 -16.08 4.38
CA THR A 127 -23.42 -15.52 5.07
C THR A 127 -23.70 -14.07 4.65
N THR A 128 -22.68 -13.35 4.16
CA THR A 128 -22.83 -11.99 3.66
C THR A 128 -23.53 -12.01 2.31
N THR A 129 -24.85 -11.80 2.34
CA THR A 129 -25.69 -11.54 1.16
C THR A 129 -25.49 -10.13 0.60
N GLU A 130 -24.82 -9.25 1.34
CA GLU A 130 -24.58 -7.86 0.96
C GLU A 130 -23.32 -7.68 0.09
N MET A 131 -23.58 -7.50 -1.21
CA MET A 131 -22.85 -6.82 -2.32
C MET A 131 -21.48 -6.16 -2.04
N THR A 132 -20.50 -6.87 -1.47
CA THR A 132 -19.07 -6.46 -1.55
C THR A 132 -18.40 -6.93 -2.84
N PHE A 133 -19.02 -7.89 -3.51
CA PHE A 133 -18.58 -8.44 -4.79
C PHE A 133 -19.69 -8.23 -5.81
N ASP A 134 -19.33 -7.73 -6.99
CA ASP A 134 -20.27 -7.52 -8.09
C ASP A 134 -20.86 -8.83 -8.62
N CYS A 135 -20.21 -9.97 -8.33
CA CYS A 135 -20.65 -11.30 -8.76
C CYS A 135 -20.35 -12.38 -7.71
N SER A 136 -21.32 -13.25 -7.42
CA SER A 136 -21.19 -14.39 -6.50
C SER A 136 -20.06 -15.36 -6.87
N TRP A 137 -19.66 -15.40 -8.14
CA TRP A 137 -18.52 -16.19 -8.62
C TRP A 137 -17.19 -15.75 -7.99
N GLN A 138 -17.01 -14.44 -7.75
CA GLN A 138 -15.80 -13.88 -7.15
C GLN A 138 -15.65 -14.34 -5.69
N CYS A 139 -16.77 -14.43 -4.96
CA CYS A 139 -16.79 -14.98 -3.59
C CYS A 139 -16.27 -16.42 -3.57
N ILE A 140 -16.73 -17.26 -4.51
CA ILE A 140 -16.33 -18.67 -4.61
C ILE A 140 -14.84 -18.78 -4.96
N GLN A 141 -14.35 -17.95 -5.88
CA GLN A 141 -12.92 -17.91 -6.25
C GLN A 141 -12.02 -17.53 -5.08
N ILE A 142 -12.39 -16.49 -4.33
CA ILE A 142 -11.64 -16.04 -3.15
C ILE A 142 -11.66 -17.12 -2.06
N LEU A 143 -12.80 -17.75 -1.83
CA LEU A 143 -12.93 -18.82 -0.86
C LEU A 143 -12.03 -20.00 -1.19
N PHE A 144 -12.05 -20.45 -2.44
CA PHE A 144 -11.19 -21.54 -2.93
C PHE A 144 -9.70 -21.19 -2.78
N PHE A 145 -9.32 -19.96 -3.16
CA PHE A 145 -7.96 -19.47 -3.05
C PHE A 145 -7.45 -19.43 -1.60
N CYS A 146 -8.28 -18.92 -0.67
CA CYS A 146 -7.94 -18.86 0.74
C CYS A 146 -7.77 -20.25 1.35
N GLN A 147 -8.61 -21.23 0.97
CA GLN A 147 -8.51 -22.61 1.44
C GLN A 147 -7.24 -23.30 0.91
N LEU A 148 -6.93 -23.14 -0.38
CA LEU A 148 -5.68 -23.66 -0.94
C LEU A 148 -4.45 -23.06 -0.26
N THR A 149 -4.45 -21.74 -0.03
CA THR A 149 -3.38 -21.05 0.69
C THR A 149 -3.23 -21.57 2.11
N ALA A 150 -4.34 -21.79 2.81
CA ALA A 150 -4.33 -22.27 4.19
C ALA A 150 -3.81 -23.72 4.31
N ILE A 151 -4.22 -24.61 3.41
CA ILE A 151 -3.84 -26.03 3.45
C ILE A 151 -2.38 -26.22 2.98
N THR A 152 -2.00 -25.55 1.89
CA THR A 152 -0.68 -25.76 1.28
C THR A 152 0.40 -24.85 1.86
N ALA A 153 0.03 -23.86 2.67
CA ALA A 153 0.90 -22.78 3.13
C ALA A 153 1.69 -22.10 1.99
N SER A 154 1.18 -22.19 0.75
CA SER A 154 1.86 -21.68 -0.43
C SER A 154 1.71 -20.16 -0.56
N CYS A 155 2.73 -19.53 -1.12
CA CYS A 155 2.69 -18.11 -1.46
C CYS A 155 1.54 -17.82 -2.45
N PRO A 156 0.78 -16.73 -2.27
CA PRO A 156 -0.29 -16.33 -3.20
C PRO A 156 0.14 -16.33 -4.67
N GLY A 157 1.35 -15.85 -4.97
CA GLY A 157 1.88 -15.82 -6.33
C GLY A 157 2.06 -17.21 -6.95
N THR A 158 2.42 -18.21 -6.16
CA THR A 158 2.59 -19.59 -6.65
C THR A 158 1.24 -20.22 -6.99
N LEU A 159 0.20 -19.93 -6.19
CA LEU A 159 -1.16 -20.42 -6.44
C LEU A 159 -1.79 -19.80 -7.68
N LEU A 160 -1.43 -18.57 -8.04
CA LEU A 160 -1.90 -17.95 -9.28
C LEU A 160 -1.33 -18.61 -10.55
N HIS A 161 -0.20 -19.30 -10.42
CA HIS A 161 0.40 -20.07 -11.51
C HIS A 161 -0.05 -21.54 -11.54
N LEU A 162 -0.86 -21.98 -10.57
CA LEU A 162 -1.39 -23.33 -10.51
C LEU A 162 -2.37 -23.55 -11.67
N ARG A 163 -2.04 -24.46 -12.58
CA ARG A 163 -2.92 -24.86 -13.68
C ARG A 163 -3.68 -26.13 -13.29
N TYR A 164 -4.79 -26.37 -13.97
CA TYR A 164 -5.59 -27.59 -13.78
C TYR A 164 -4.75 -28.88 -13.92
N TRP A 165 -3.79 -28.89 -14.86
CA TRP A 165 -2.86 -30.00 -15.08
C TRP A 165 -1.90 -30.27 -13.92
N ASP A 166 -1.67 -29.28 -13.06
CA ASP A 166 -0.77 -29.41 -11.91
C ASP A 166 -1.48 -30.08 -10.71
N ILE A 167 -2.80 -30.29 -10.80
CA ILE A 167 -3.61 -30.95 -9.77
C ILE A 167 -3.81 -32.43 -10.15
N ALA A 168 -3.00 -33.30 -9.54
CA ALA A 168 -3.15 -34.74 -9.68
C ALA A 168 -4.04 -35.29 -8.55
N VAL A 169 -5.11 -35.99 -8.92
CA VAL A 169 -5.93 -36.75 -7.96
C VAL A 169 -5.39 -38.17 -7.92
N THR A 170 -4.71 -38.54 -6.83
CA THR A 170 -4.23 -39.90 -6.60
C THR A 170 -5.17 -40.64 -5.66
N GLU A 171 -5.74 -41.78 -6.09
CA GLU A 171 -6.75 -42.56 -5.35
C GLU A 171 -6.22 -43.34 -4.13
N GLN A 172 -5.05 -42.99 -3.58
CA GLN A 172 -4.45 -43.75 -2.47
C GLN A 172 -5.08 -43.50 -1.09
N GLY A 173 -6.03 -42.56 -0.97
CA GLY A 173 -6.62 -42.17 0.32
C GLY A 173 -7.98 -42.80 0.69
N PHE A 174 -8.68 -43.47 -0.24
CA PHE A 174 -10.07 -43.92 0.00
C PHE A 174 -10.19 -45.40 0.42
N SER A 175 -9.09 -46.15 0.50
CA SER A 175 -9.10 -47.60 0.75
C SER A 175 -8.84 -48.02 2.20
N ARG A 176 -9.16 -47.16 3.19
CA ARG A 176 -9.06 -47.53 4.60
C ARG A 176 -10.25 -47.05 5.43
N ALA A 177 -11.44 -47.37 4.94
CA ALA A 177 -12.67 -47.41 5.71
C ALA A 177 -13.62 -48.43 5.06
N VAL A 178 -13.26 -49.71 5.14
CA VAL A 178 -14.19 -50.85 5.04
C VAL A 178 -14.18 -51.51 6.40
#